data_AF-A0A940BF89-F1
#
_entry.id   AF-A0A940BF89-F1
#
_cell.length_a   1.000
_cell.length_b   1.000
_cell.length_c   1.000
_cell.angle_alpha   90.00
_cell.angle_beta   90.00
_cell.angle_gamma   90.00
#
_symmetry.space_group_name_H-M   'P 1'
#
loop_
_entity.id
_entity.type
_entity.pdbx_description
1 polymer ?
#
loop_
_entity_poly.entity_id
_entity_poly.type
_entity_poly.pdbx_seq_one_letter_code
_entity_poly.pdbx_strand_id
1 'polypeptide(L)'
;MGEVTKQRRTLVIPNVAVATYTTEWRYDSHNRLLEMVYPDEEKVKYNYNLGGQLSSVVGEKKYLYKYIDTIGYDMYEQRAYMKYGNGTETNYGYSTNRRRLSSLDVASPKYEGKIMANSYQYDNMDNITSLVNNVTARSVAGTNRSIGGYTSHAYDYDKWCRLTKADGEFKTGNKAAQYHLTMAYDKFYNVTSKRLDLEQENLQFEGKLSTGHEFSYHYEEDNSFKLLSVNTKEYSTDDSLRTDTVQRVNLYDFDANGNQTLVAVNAVEDSACLADTAGMEVRQLLWDEENRLLAINDNGFVSNYFYDANGERTVKLSKPDLAVFVNGASTMENDSSVMKFVGYVSPYLVVTNGGRYTKHIYAGTQRIASKLGDIEAFGADPRRVEQAGADIRSIDFGSKYAAQNDSLSGRYDQLGVENKPKVNDDYVNGKSFCCGDEKLDEMAQNPSHETEKAEFEGNLYFYHPDHLGSTSLVTNSYGEITQNISYIPYGEIFVEETSGGWQSPYYFNAKELD
;
A
#
# COMPACT_ATOMS: atom_id res chain seq x y z
N MET A 1 -25.14 -11.68 19.57
CA MET A 1 -25.74 -11.65 18.22
C MET A 1 -25.98 -10.19 17.89
N GLY A 2 -25.23 -9.64 16.94
CA GLY A 2 -25.26 -8.22 16.59
C GLY A 2 -24.55 -7.98 15.27
N GLU A 3 -24.82 -8.83 14.29
CA GLU A 3 -24.19 -8.72 12.97
C GLU A 3 -24.70 -7.47 12.26
N VAL A 4 -23.78 -6.70 11.68
CA VAL A 4 -24.11 -5.54 10.87
C VAL A 4 -24.59 -6.03 9.51
N THR A 5 -25.88 -5.88 9.22
CA THR A 5 -26.45 -6.28 7.91
C THR A 5 -26.46 -5.14 6.90
N LYS A 6 -26.25 -3.90 7.34
CA LYS A 6 -26.22 -2.71 6.49
C LYS A 6 -25.43 -1.59 7.15
N GLN A 7 -24.59 -0.94 6.36
CA GLN A 7 -23.87 0.27 6.73
C GLN A 7 -24.10 1.31 5.64
N ARG A 8 -24.65 2.45 6.03
CA ARG A 8 -24.68 3.66 5.21
C ARG A 8 -23.61 4.60 5.77
N ARG A 9 -22.59 4.90 4.98
CA ARG A 9 -21.46 5.75 5.38
C ARG A 9 -21.42 6.99 4.51
N THR A 10 -21.59 8.15 5.15
CA THR A 10 -21.38 9.46 4.51
C THR A 10 -19.98 9.96 4.86
N LEU A 11 -19.12 10.06 3.85
CA LEU A 11 -17.81 10.69 3.95
C LEU A 11 -17.95 12.18 3.70
N VAL A 12 -17.42 12.97 4.64
CA VAL A 12 -17.14 14.38 4.43
C VAL A 12 -15.68 14.44 3.98
N ILE A 13 -15.45 14.84 2.74
CA ILE A 13 -14.11 14.92 2.13
C ILE A 13 -13.77 16.41 2.09
N PRO A 14 -12.89 16.90 2.98
CA PRO A 14 -12.61 18.32 3.10
C PRO A 14 -12.15 18.90 1.76
N ASN A 15 -12.62 20.11 1.46
CA ASN A 15 -12.37 20.85 0.23
C ASN A 15 -12.86 20.21 -1.08
N VAL A 16 -13.52 19.03 -1.00
CA VAL A 16 -13.93 18.26 -2.16
C VAL A 16 -15.44 18.08 -2.17
N ALA A 17 -16.02 17.20 -1.36
CA ALA A 17 -17.44 16.83 -1.47
C ALA A 17 -17.97 16.12 -0.22
N VAL A 18 -19.29 15.98 -0.13
CA VAL A 18 -19.94 15.01 0.76
C VAL A 18 -20.56 13.90 -0.09
N ALA A 19 -20.18 12.65 0.19
CA ALA A 19 -20.62 11.48 -0.59
C ALA A 19 -21.03 10.33 0.33
N THR A 20 -22.09 9.61 -0.05
CA THR A 20 -22.64 8.50 0.73
C THR A 20 -22.57 7.18 -0.02
N TYR A 21 -22.19 6.14 0.72
CA TYR A 21 -22.00 4.79 0.22
C TYR A 21 -22.75 3.82 1.11
N THR A 22 -23.41 2.83 0.50
CA THR A 22 -24.13 1.80 1.24
C THR A 22 -23.53 0.44 0.96
N THR A 23 -23.23 -0.29 2.02
CA THR A 23 -22.77 -1.67 1.97
C THR A 23 -23.74 -2.53 2.78
N GLU A 24 -24.12 -3.69 2.25
CA GLU A 24 -25.02 -4.61 2.94
C GLU A 24 -24.40 -6.00 3.05
N TRP A 25 -24.77 -6.74 4.10
CA TRP A 25 -24.26 -8.08 4.37
C TRP A 25 -25.40 -9.02 4.74
N ARG A 26 -25.25 -10.28 4.35
CA ARG A 26 -26.10 -11.40 4.77
C ARG A 26 -25.24 -12.52 5.31
N TYR A 27 -25.65 -13.08 6.44
CA TYR A 27 -24.92 -14.16 7.12
C TYR A 27 -25.78 -15.41 7.23
N ASP A 28 -25.12 -16.55 7.47
CA ASP A 28 -25.81 -17.76 7.91
C ASP A 28 -25.95 -17.82 9.45
N SER A 29 -26.56 -18.89 9.96
CA SER A 29 -26.75 -19.10 11.39
C SER A 29 -25.46 -19.36 12.19
N HIS A 30 -24.31 -19.48 11.52
CA HIS A 30 -22.98 -19.67 12.11
C HIS A 30 -22.13 -18.40 11.97
N ASN A 31 -22.75 -17.24 11.68
CA ASN A 31 -22.09 -15.96 11.46
C ASN A 31 -21.09 -15.95 10.29
N ARG A 32 -21.26 -16.83 9.31
CA ARG A 32 -20.44 -16.82 8.08
C ARG A 32 -21.08 -15.90 7.06
N LEU A 33 -20.28 -15.03 6.45
CA LEU A 33 -20.72 -14.11 5.42
C LEU A 33 -21.19 -14.89 4.18
N LEU A 34 -22.45 -14.75 3.78
CA LEU A 34 -23.01 -15.39 2.58
C LEU A 34 -23.04 -14.46 1.38
N GLU A 35 -23.30 -13.18 1.61
CA GLU A 35 -23.44 -12.19 0.54
C GLU A 35 -23.05 -10.81 1.05
N MET A 36 -22.42 -10.03 0.18
CA MET A 36 -22.11 -8.62 0.39
C MET A 36 -22.59 -7.81 -0.81
N VAL A 37 -23.34 -6.75 -0.59
CA VAL A 37 -23.72 -5.79 -1.64
C VAL A 37 -22.83 -4.57 -1.50
N TYR A 38 -22.04 -4.29 -2.52
CA TYR A 38 -21.10 -3.18 -2.54
C TYR A 38 -21.80 -1.85 -2.89
N PRO A 39 -21.16 -0.70 -2.61
CA PRO A 39 -21.74 0.61 -2.93
C PRO A 39 -22.01 0.87 -4.42
N ASP A 40 -21.35 0.12 -5.31
CA ASP A 40 -21.60 0.15 -6.75
C ASP A 40 -22.61 -0.94 -7.20
N GLU A 41 -23.40 -1.45 -6.27
CA GLU A 41 -24.49 -2.41 -6.46
C GLU A 41 -24.08 -3.85 -6.83
N GLU A 42 -22.78 -4.16 -6.97
CA GLU A 42 -22.35 -5.54 -7.19
C GLU A 42 -22.61 -6.41 -5.96
N LYS A 43 -23.22 -7.58 -6.17
CA LYS A 43 -23.46 -8.58 -5.13
C LYS A 43 -22.37 -9.64 -5.18
N VAL A 44 -21.62 -9.80 -4.10
CA VAL A 44 -20.58 -10.82 -3.98
C VAL A 44 -21.05 -11.91 -3.02
N LYS A 45 -21.18 -13.13 -3.55
CA LYS A 45 -21.63 -14.32 -2.84
C LYS A 45 -20.45 -15.19 -2.44
N TYR A 46 -20.51 -15.69 -1.21
CA TYR A 46 -19.51 -16.56 -0.60
C TYR A 46 -20.13 -17.92 -0.35
N ASN A 47 -19.57 -18.96 -0.98
CA ASN A 47 -20.05 -20.33 -0.84
C ASN A 47 -19.10 -21.12 0.06
N TYR A 48 -19.66 -22.08 0.79
CA TYR A 48 -18.91 -22.90 1.74
C TYR A 48 -19.11 -24.38 1.45
N ASN A 49 -18.07 -25.18 1.66
CA ASN A 49 -18.15 -26.63 1.58
C ASN A 49 -18.89 -27.22 2.81
N LEU A 50 -19.11 -28.54 2.81
CA LEU A 50 -19.78 -29.25 3.91
C LEU A 50 -19.01 -29.19 5.24
N GLY A 51 -17.68 -29.03 5.19
CA GLY A 51 -16.81 -28.81 6.36
C GLY A 51 -16.84 -27.36 6.88
N GLY A 52 -17.59 -26.49 6.21
CA GLY A 52 -17.82 -25.12 6.61
C GLY A 52 -16.78 -24.10 6.14
N GLN A 53 -15.82 -24.54 5.31
CA GLN A 53 -14.74 -23.71 4.79
C GLN A 53 -15.15 -23.04 3.47
N LEU A 54 -14.62 -21.85 3.20
CA LEU A 54 -14.92 -21.10 1.98
C LEU A 54 -14.51 -21.91 0.74
N SER A 55 -15.42 -22.11 -0.21
CA SER A 55 -15.18 -22.90 -1.41
C SER A 55 -15.13 -22.05 -2.68
N SER A 56 -15.90 -20.97 -2.77
CA SER A 56 -15.88 -20.08 -3.95
C SER A 56 -16.41 -18.68 -3.62
N VAL A 57 -16.04 -17.70 -4.44
CA VAL A 57 -16.45 -16.29 -4.33
C VAL A 57 -16.87 -15.79 -5.70
N VAL A 58 -18.11 -15.33 -5.83
CA VAL A 58 -18.72 -14.97 -7.12
C VAL A 58 -19.43 -13.63 -7.01
N GLY A 59 -19.06 -12.68 -7.86
CA GLY A 59 -19.72 -11.39 -8.05
C GLY A 59 -20.83 -11.45 -9.10
N GLU A 60 -21.89 -10.69 -8.90
CA GLU A 60 -23.02 -10.55 -9.81
C GLU A 60 -23.44 -9.08 -9.87
N LYS A 61 -23.36 -8.50 -11.07
CA LYS A 61 -23.90 -7.17 -11.38
C LYS A 61 -24.54 -7.19 -12.77
N LYS A 62 -23.92 -6.54 -13.77
CA LYS A 62 -24.30 -6.69 -15.18
C LYS A 62 -23.88 -8.05 -15.75
N TYR A 63 -22.76 -8.57 -15.26
CA TYR A 63 -22.22 -9.88 -15.61
C TYR A 63 -21.92 -10.69 -14.35
N LEU A 64 -21.62 -11.98 -14.55
CA LEU A 64 -21.13 -12.85 -13.50
C LEU A 64 -19.60 -12.80 -13.46
N TYR A 65 -19.05 -12.49 -12.30
CA TYR A 65 -17.61 -12.43 -12.03
C TYR A 65 -17.22 -13.59 -11.14
N LYS A 66 -16.36 -14.49 -11.64
CA LYS A 66 -15.73 -15.47 -10.75
C LYS A 66 -14.49 -14.82 -10.13
N TYR A 67 -14.46 -14.69 -8.81
CA TYR A 67 -13.25 -14.25 -8.11
C TYR A 67 -12.44 -15.47 -7.69
N ILE A 68 -13.07 -16.38 -6.94
CA ILE A 68 -12.54 -17.72 -6.65
C ILE A 68 -13.48 -18.74 -7.26
N ASP A 69 -12.96 -19.56 -8.17
CA ASP A 69 -13.70 -20.68 -8.76
C ASP A 69 -13.77 -21.85 -7.79
N THR A 70 -12.64 -22.21 -7.15
CA THR A 70 -12.60 -23.25 -6.14
C THR A 70 -11.44 -23.08 -5.14
N ILE A 71 -11.62 -23.58 -3.92
CA ILE A 71 -10.57 -23.77 -2.91
C ILE A 71 -10.57 -25.24 -2.48
N GLY A 72 -9.39 -25.86 -2.51
CA GLY A 72 -9.15 -27.18 -1.98
C GLY A 72 -8.44 -27.12 -0.63
N TYR A 73 -8.86 -27.98 0.30
CA TYR A 73 -8.25 -28.12 1.61
C TYR A 73 -7.78 -29.56 1.80
N ASP A 74 -6.71 -29.74 2.56
CA ASP A 74 -6.28 -31.08 2.96
C ASP A 74 -7.07 -31.59 4.19
N MET A 75 -6.75 -32.82 4.61
CA MET A 75 -7.39 -33.49 5.75
C MET A 75 -7.19 -32.80 7.11
N TYR A 76 -6.29 -31.81 7.19
CA TYR A 76 -6.05 -30.98 8.38
C TYR A 76 -6.65 -29.57 8.23
N GLU A 77 -7.52 -29.38 7.24
CA GLU A 77 -8.20 -28.12 6.97
C GLU A 77 -7.25 -26.98 6.52
N GLN A 78 -6.01 -27.30 6.15
CA GLN A 78 -5.08 -26.34 5.56
C GLN A 78 -5.39 -26.19 4.06
N ARG A 79 -5.32 -24.95 3.54
CA ARG A 79 -5.56 -24.69 2.12
C ARG A 79 -4.48 -25.38 1.30
N ALA A 80 -4.85 -26.34 0.44
CA ALA A 80 -3.94 -27.08 -0.42
C ALA A 80 -3.96 -26.56 -1.87
N TYR A 81 -5.07 -25.96 -2.30
CA TYR A 81 -5.28 -25.50 -3.66
C TYR A 81 -6.21 -24.29 -3.72
N MET A 82 -6.03 -23.42 -4.70
CA MET A 82 -6.96 -22.33 -5.02
C MET A 82 -6.93 -22.04 -6.51
N LYS A 83 -8.10 -21.82 -7.11
CA LYS A 83 -8.24 -21.38 -8.50
C LYS A 83 -9.02 -20.08 -8.56
N TYR A 84 -8.41 -19.05 -9.13
CA TYR A 84 -9.08 -17.79 -9.40
C TYR A 84 -9.90 -17.84 -10.69
N GLY A 85 -10.83 -16.91 -10.86
CA GLY A 85 -11.69 -16.86 -12.05
C GLY A 85 -10.98 -16.47 -13.35
N ASN A 86 -9.80 -15.84 -13.29
CA ASN A 86 -8.93 -15.67 -14.45
C ASN A 86 -8.16 -16.95 -14.83
N GLY A 87 -8.44 -18.07 -14.15
CA GLY A 87 -7.85 -19.37 -14.41
C GLY A 87 -6.49 -19.60 -13.76
N THR A 88 -5.90 -18.61 -13.09
CA THR A 88 -4.66 -18.81 -12.33
C THR A 88 -4.90 -19.73 -11.13
N GLU A 89 -3.90 -20.56 -10.82
CA GLU A 89 -4.00 -21.63 -9.84
C GLU A 89 -2.84 -21.58 -8.86
N THR A 90 -3.13 -21.61 -7.56
CA THR A 90 -2.15 -21.67 -6.49
C THR A 90 -2.18 -23.04 -5.82
N ASN A 91 -1.03 -23.69 -5.69
CA ASN A 91 -0.85 -24.94 -4.95
C ASN A 91 0.00 -24.68 -3.71
N TYR A 92 -0.40 -25.27 -2.58
CA TYR A 92 0.29 -25.13 -1.30
C TYR A 92 0.80 -26.51 -0.87
N GLY A 93 2.11 -26.63 -0.69
CA GLY A 93 2.75 -27.82 -0.13
C GLY A 93 3.07 -27.61 1.34
N TYR A 94 2.92 -28.65 2.16
CA TYR A 94 3.25 -28.61 3.58
C TYR A 94 4.23 -29.73 3.95
N SER A 95 5.17 -29.43 4.83
CA SER A 95 6.03 -30.43 5.44
C SER A 95 5.19 -31.49 6.17
N THR A 96 5.54 -32.76 5.97
CA THR A 96 4.74 -33.90 6.48
C THR A 96 4.63 -33.89 8.00
N ASN A 97 5.74 -33.61 8.70
CA ASN A 97 5.82 -33.73 10.15
C ASN A 97 5.37 -32.48 10.90
N ARG A 98 5.76 -31.28 10.41
CA ARG A 98 5.54 -30.00 11.10
C ARG A 98 4.38 -29.19 10.54
N ARG A 99 3.84 -29.57 9.37
CA ARG A 99 2.74 -28.85 8.70
C ARG A 99 3.05 -27.39 8.35
N ARG A 100 4.33 -27.01 8.34
CA ARG A 100 4.84 -25.73 7.82
C ARG A 100 4.76 -25.71 6.31
N LEU A 101 4.40 -24.56 5.74
CA LEU A 101 4.35 -24.34 4.29
C LEU A 101 5.73 -24.62 3.68
N SER A 102 5.85 -25.65 2.87
CA SER A 102 7.11 -26.02 2.21
C SER A 102 7.21 -25.48 0.79
N SER A 103 6.07 -25.28 0.12
CA SER A 103 6.01 -24.70 -1.21
C SER A 103 4.74 -23.90 -1.45
N LEU A 104 4.86 -22.84 -2.27
CA LEU A 104 3.75 -22.04 -2.77
C LEU A 104 3.98 -21.79 -4.25
N ASP A 105 3.17 -22.44 -5.08
CA ASP A 105 3.34 -22.45 -6.52
C ASP A 105 2.13 -21.81 -7.20
N VAL A 106 2.36 -20.88 -8.13
CA VAL A 106 1.31 -20.26 -8.95
C VAL A 106 1.54 -20.61 -10.42
N ALA A 107 0.48 -21.07 -11.08
CA ALA A 107 0.42 -21.24 -12.53
C ALA A 107 -0.63 -20.30 -13.13
N SER A 108 -0.41 -19.90 -14.37
CA SER A 108 -1.40 -19.14 -15.15
C SER A 108 -1.68 -19.85 -16.47
N PRO A 109 -2.93 -19.86 -16.95
CA PRO A 109 -3.27 -20.44 -18.25
C PRO A 109 -2.61 -19.69 -19.41
N LYS A 110 -2.10 -18.47 -19.17
CA LYS A 110 -1.43 -17.66 -20.19
C LYS A 110 -0.01 -18.14 -20.51
N TYR A 111 0.64 -18.84 -19.58
CA TYR A 111 2.06 -19.18 -19.68
C TYR A 111 2.28 -20.68 -19.45
N GLU A 112 3.25 -21.25 -20.16
CA GLU A 112 3.68 -22.62 -19.88
C GLU A 112 4.49 -22.67 -18.58
N GLY A 113 4.11 -23.57 -17.67
CA GLY A 113 4.76 -23.77 -16.38
C GLY A 113 4.30 -22.78 -15.29
N LYS A 114 5.07 -22.69 -14.22
CA LYS A 114 4.77 -21.83 -13.06
C LYS A 114 5.22 -20.39 -13.30
N ILE A 115 4.45 -19.43 -12.80
CA ILE A 115 4.80 -18.00 -12.74
C ILE A 115 5.29 -17.57 -11.36
N MET A 116 5.09 -18.42 -10.34
CA MET A 116 5.72 -18.34 -9.04
C MET A 116 5.95 -19.78 -8.54
N ALA A 117 7.12 -20.06 -7.96
CA ALA A 117 7.48 -21.37 -7.45
C ALA A 117 8.34 -21.22 -6.20
N ASN A 118 7.72 -20.79 -5.11
CA ASN A 118 8.38 -20.56 -3.84
C ASN A 118 8.63 -21.88 -3.13
N SER A 119 9.85 -22.03 -2.60
CA SER A 119 10.24 -23.12 -1.71
C SER A 119 10.85 -22.54 -0.43
N TYR A 120 10.46 -23.12 0.71
CA TYR A 120 10.81 -22.62 2.04
C TYR A 120 11.65 -23.65 2.80
N GLN A 121 12.73 -23.18 3.41
CA GLN A 121 13.51 -23.95 4.38
C GLN A 121 13.42 -23.30 5.75
N TYR A 122 13.45 -24.14 6.79
CA TYR A 122 13.30 -23.70 8.16
C TYR A 122 14.38 -24.30 9.04
N ASP A 123 14.83 -23.55 10.04
CA ASP A 123 15.62 -24.11 11.14
C ASP A 123 14.73 -24.91 12.13
N ASN A 124 15.35 -25.34 13.24
CA ASN A 124 14.67 -26.09 14.30
C ASN A 124 13.76 -25.22 15.20
N MET A 125 13.88 -23.89 15.12
CA MET A 125 13.02 -22.92 15.81
C MET A 125 11.88 -22.41 14.91
N ASP A 126 11.73 -23.00 13.72
CA ASP A 126 10.77 -22.59 12.67
C ASP A 126 11.04 -21.21 12.05
N ASN A 127 12.25 -20.66 12.19
CA ASN A 127 12.64 -19.49 11.41
C ASN A 127 12.88 -19.89 9.96
N ILE A 128 12.44 -19.07 8.99
CA ILE A 128 12.72 -19.31 7.57
C ILE A 128 14.19 -19.01 7.32
N THR A 129 14.99 -19.99 6.91
CA THR A 129 16.41 -19.80 6.58
C THR A 129 16.66 -19.62 5.08
N SER A 130 15.72 -20.06 4.25
CA SER A 130 15.79 -19.84 2.80
C SER A 130 14.40 -19.75 2.18
N LEU A 131 14.27 -18.82 1.23
CA LEU A 131 13.12 -18.67 0.34
C LEU A 131 13.63 -18.58 -1.09
N VAL A 132 13.28 -19.53 -1.95
CA VAL A 132 13.65 -19.51 -3.38
C VAL A 132 12.41 -19.56 -4.24
N ASN A 133 12.24 -18.56 -5.11
CA ASN A 133 11.29 -18.55 -6.21
C ASN A 133 12.01 -18.98 -7.49
N ASN A 134 11.77 -20.21 -7.95
CA ASN A 134 12.47 -20.76 -9.10
C ASN A 134 11.61 -20.74 -10.36
N VAL A 135 11.50 -19.56 -10.99
CA VAL A 135 10.75 -19.35 -12.24
C VAL A 135 11.55 -18.52 -13.23
N THR A 136 11.18 -18.59 -14.50
CA THR A 136 11.69 -17.69 -15.55
C THR A 136 10.73 -16.54 -15.76
N ALA A 137 11.25 -15.39 -16.21
CA ALA A 137 10.43 -14.24 -16.55
C ALA A 137 9.49 -14.54 -17.72
N ARG A 138 8.38 -13.81 -17.73
CA ARG A 138 7.34 -13.93 -18.76
C ARG A 138 7.24 -12.63 -19.54
N SER A 139 7.16 -12.75 -20.86
CA SER A 139 6.97 -11.60 -21.74
C SER A 139 5.60 -10.94 -21.49
N VAL A 140 5.60 -9.62 -21.51
CA VAL A 140 4.37 -8.82 -21.45
C VAL A 140 3.86 -8.59 -22.86
N ALA A 141 2.62 -8.97 -23.13
CA ALA A 141 2.02 -8.89 -24.46
C ALA A 141 2.08 -7.46 -25.01
N GLY A 142 2.42 -7.32 -26.30
CA GLY A 142 2.50 -6.02 -26.97
C GLY A 142 3.72 -5.17 -26.60
N THR A 143 4.66 -5.68 -25.80
CA THR A 143 5.87 -4.94 -25.39
C THR A 143 7.13 -5.81 -25.51
N ASN A 144 8.30 -5.17 -25.44
CA ASN A 144 9.60 -5.87 -25.32
C ASN A 144 10.01 -6.14 -23.86
N ARG A 145 9.07 -6.02 -22.90
CA ARG A 145 9.33 -6.19 -21.47
C ARG A 145 9.09 -7.64 -21.04
N SER A 146 9.80 -8.06 -20.01
CA SER A 146 9.54 -9.29 -19.26
C SER A 146 9.39 -8.97 -17.79
N ILE A 147 8.54 -9.74 -17.11
CA ILE A 147 8.25 -9.62 -15.68
C ILE A 147 8.52 -10.95 -14.98
N GLY A 148 9.08 -10.89 -13.78
CA GLY A 148 9.38 -12.03 -12.94
C GLY A 148 10.79 -12.57 -13.20
N GLY A 149 11.10 -13.71 -12.60
CA GLY A 149 12.42 -14.30 -12.68
C GLY A 149 12.77 -15.09 -11.43
N TYR A 150 14.00 -15.57 -11.40
CA TYR A 150 14.53 -16.25 -10.24
C TYR A 150 14.72 -15.23 -9.12
N THR A 151 14.21 -15.54 -7.92
CA THR A 151 14.64 -14.86 -6.69
C THR A 151 15.05 -15.86 -5.63
N SER A 152 16.03 -15.49 -4.82
CA SER A 152 16.36 -16.24 -3.61
C SER A 152 16.71 -15.33 -2.47
N HIS A 153 16.35 -15.74 -1.27
CA HIS A 153 16.73 -15.11 -0.02
C HIS A 153 17.31 -16.17 0.93
N ALA A 154 18.37 -15.80 1.64
CA ALA A 154 18.94 -16.57 2.73
C ALA A 154 18.95 -15.71 3.99
N TYR A 155 18.63 -16.31 5.14
CA TYR A 155 18.45 -15.60 6.41
C TYR A 155 19.21 -16.27 7.54
N ASP A 156 19.93 -15.47 8.31
CA ASP A 156 20.55 -15.89 9.56
C ASP A 156 19.91 -15.17 10.74
N TYR A 157 19.80 -15.88 11.86
CA TYR A 157 19.20 -15.39 13.10
C TYR A 157 20.16 -15.56 14.27
N ASP A 158 20.05 -14.68 15.25
CA ASP A 158 20.66 -14.92 16.55
C ASP A 158 19.89 -15.96 17.37
N LYS A 159 20.41 -16.31 18.55
CA LYS A 159 19.78 -17.27 19.47
C LYS A 159 18.40 -16.85 19.99
N TRP A 160 17.98 -15.61 19.75
CA TRP A 160 16.69 -15.05 20.13
C TRP A 160 15.74 -14.93 18.94
N CYS A 161 16.06 -15.57 17.81
CA CYS A 161 15.28 -15.53 16.58
C CYS A 161 15.16 -14.11 15.97
N ARG A 162 16.11 -13.22 16.26
CA ARG A 162 16.20 -11.91 15.58
C ARG A 162 17.04 -12.05 14.33
N LEU A 163 16.55 -11.50 13.22
CA LEU A 163 17.27 -11.52 11.94
C LEU A 163 18.59 -10.76 12.06
N THR A 164 19.72 -11.42 11.88
CA THR A 164 21.06 -10.79 11.91
C THR A 164 21.63 -10.57 10.51
N LYS A 165 21.24 -11.40 9.54
CA LYS A 165 21.69 -11.29 8.16
C LYS A 165 20.58 -11.68 7.20
N ALA A 166 20.50 -10.99 6.07
CA ALA A 166 19.74 -11.47 4.92
C ALA A 166 20.53 -11.22 3.64
N ASP A 167 20.66 -12.23 2.80
CA ASP A 167 21.20 -12.10 1.45
C ASP A 167 20.09 -12.35 0.45
N GLY A 168 19.97 -11.51 -0.58
CA GLY A 168 18.99 -11.69 -1.63
C GLY A 168 19.63 -11.66 -3.01
N GLU A 169 19.02 -12.38 -3.94
CA GLU A 169 19.41 -12.40 -5.35
C GLU A 169 18.17 -12.41 -6.23
N PHE A 170 18.23 -11.68 -7.34
CA PHE A 170 17.27 -11.70 -8.44
C PHE A 170 18.03 -11.88 -9.75
N LYS A 171 17.52 -12.75 -10.64
CA LYS A 171 18.11 -12.98 -11.96
C LYS A 171 17.04 -13.23 -13.01
N THR A 172 17.11 -12.50 -14.12
CA THR A 172 16.34 -12.78 -15.33
C THR A 172 17.01 -12.24 -16.58
N GLY A 173 17.31 -13.11 -17.56
CA GLY A 173 17.97 -12.67 -18.79
C GLY A 173 19.27 -11.91 -18.50
N ASN A 174 19.34 -10.65 -18.93
CA ASN A 174 20.44 -9.73 -18.66
C ASN A 174 20.24 -8.83 -17.43
N LYS A 175 19.13 -8.99 -16.70
CA LYS A 175 18.84 -8.28 -15.46
C LYS A 175 19.29 -9.09 -14.26
N ALA A 176 19.92 -8.43 -13.31
CA ALA A 176 20.30 -9.03 -12.04
C ALA A 176 20.20 -8.02 -10.91
N ALA A 177 19.94 -8.47 -9.69
CA ALA A 177 20.16 -7.71 -8.48
C ALA A 177 20.59 -8.61 -7.34
N GLN A 178 21.33 -8.05 -6.40
CA GLN A 178 21.72 -8.71 -5.16
C GLN A 178 21.68 -7.71 -4.01
N TYR A 179 21.33 -8.17 -2.81
CA TYR A 179 21.48 -7.37 -1.60
C TYR A 179 22.13 -8.17 -0.48
N HIS A 180 22.84 -7.45 0.39
CA HIS A 180 23.40 -7.96 1.64
C HIS A 180 22.98 -7.07 2.80
N LEU A 181 22.09 -7.57 3.64
CA LEU A 181 21.61 -6.91 4.86
C LEU A 181 22.31 -7.50 6.08
N THR A 182 22.82 -6.64 6.96
CA THR A 182 23.30 -7.01 8.30
C THR A 182 22.60 -6.14 9.34
N MET A 183 22.18 -6.77 10.44
CA MET A 183 21.46 -6.12 11.53
C MET A 183 22.18 -6.37 12.86
N ALA A 184 22.23 -5.37 13.72
CA ALA A 184 22.66 -5.51 15.11
C ALA A 184 21.60 -4.98 16.05
N TYR A 185 21.58 -5.55 17.26
CA TYR A 185 20.61 -5.20 18.29
C TYR A 185 21.28 -5.06 19.65
N ASP A 186 20.71 -4.25 20.53
CA ASP A 186 21.10 -4.21 21.93
C ASP A 186 20.40 -5.30 22.77
N LYS A 187 20.59 -5.24 24.09
CA LYS A 187 19.98 -6.15 25.07
C LYS A 187 18.48 -5.93 25.27
N PHE A 188 17.95 -4.78 24.84
CA PHE A 188 16.54 -4.40 24.90
C PHE A 188 15.80 -4.63 23.57
N TYR A 189 16.48 -5.23 22.59
CA TYR A 189 15.95 -5.58 21.27
C TYR A 189 15.78 -4.37 20.34
N ASN A 190 16.34 -3.23 20.70
CA ASN A 190 16.43 -2.10 19.79
C ASN A 190 17.41 -2.43 18.67
N VAL A 191 17.12 -1.98 17.45
CA VAL A 191 18.05 -2.03 16.33
C VAL A 191 19.15 -1.00 16.60
N THR A 192 20.40 -1.41 16.67
CA THR A 192 21.54 -0.50 16.86
C THR A 192 22.28 -0.24 15.56
N SER A 193 22.23 -1.17 14.62
CA SER A 193 22.80 -1.01 13.29
C SER A 193 21.96 -1.73 12.24
N LYS A 194 21.83 -1.09 11.09
CA LYS A 194 21.32 -1.67 9.86
C LYS A 194 22.26 -1.29 8.71
N ARG A 195 22.84 -2.29 8.05
CA ARG A 195 23.67 -2.07 6.87
C ARG A 195 23.11 -2.84 5.70
N LEU A 196 22.90 -2.16 4.58
CA LEU A 196 22.43 -2.74 3.33
C LEU A 196 23.42 -2.39 2.22
N ASP A 197 23.97 -3.40 1.57
CA ASP A 197 24.67 -3.25 0.30
C ASP A 197 23.76 -3.79 -0.81
N LEU A 198 23.64 -3.08 -1.93
CA LEU A 198 22.79 -3.39 -3.07
C LEU A 198 23.59 -3.27 -4.36
N GLU A 199 23.49 -4.29 -5.21
CA GLU A 199 23.95 -4.23 -6.60
C GLU A 199 22.78 -4.56 -7.52
N GLN A 200 22.62 -3.81 -8.60
CA GLN A 200 21.67 -4.12 -9.66
C GLN A 200 22.27 -3.85 -11.04
N GLU A 201 21.82 -4.62 -12.02
CA GLU A 201 22.25 -4.54 -13.40
C GLU A 201 21.02 -4.61 -14.31
N ASN A 202 20.89 -3.64 -15.22
CA ASN A 202 19.84 -3.57 -16.26
C ASN A 202 18.39 -3.63 -15.73
N LEU A 203 18.15 -3.21 -14.49
CA LEU A 203 16.81 -3.19 -13.87
C LEU A 203 16.13 -1.84 -14.05
N GLN A 204 16.61 -0.80 -13.36
CA GLN A 204 16.04 0.56 -13.41
C GLN A 204 16.52 1.34 -14.65
N PHE A 205 17.74 1.04 -15.12
CA PHE A 205 18.37 1.65 -16.30
C PHE A 205 19.39 0.68 -16.89
N GLU A 206 19.83 0.91 -18.13
CA GLU A 206 20.90 0.12 -18.76
C GLU A 206 22.25 0.42 -18.08
N GLY A 207 22.88 -0.61 -17.51
CA GLY A 207 24.12 -0.48 -16.75
C GLY A 207 24.05 -1.07 -15.35
N LYS A 208 25.09 -0.81 -14.55
CA LYS A 208 25.24 -1.27 -13.17
C LYS A 208 25.00 -0.12 -12.19
N LEU A 209 24.28 -0.39 -11.11
CA LEU A 209 24.28 0.41 -9.89
C LEU A 209 24.83 -0.44 -8.75
N SER A 210 25.84 0.06 -8.05
CA SER A 210 26.33 -0.55 -6.83
C SER A 210 26.32 0.52 -5.73
N THR A 211 25.44 0.37 -4.74
CA THR A 211 25.22 1.34 -3.67
C THR A 211 24.99 0.65 -2.34
N GLY A 212 25.20 1.34 -1.23
CA GLY A 212 24.85 0.85 0.08
C GLY A 212 24.62 1.96 1.07
N HIS A 213 23.99 1.61 2.18
CA HIS A 213 23.84 2.48 3.33
C HIS A 213 24.12 1.74 4.64
N GLU A 214 24.60 2.48 5.62
CA GLU A 214 24.75 2.04 7.00
C GLU A 214 24.09 3.04 7.93
N PHE A 215 23.16 2.55 8.73
CA PHE A 215 22.47 3.29 9.78
C PHE A 215 22.99 2.85 11.14
N SER A 216 23.37 3.83 11.96
CA SER A 216 23.69 3.64 13.38
C SER A 216 22.67 4.38 14.23
N TYR A 217 21.91 3.63 15.04
CA TYR A 217 20.80 4.15 15.82
C TYR A 217 21.25 4.46 17.25
N HIS A 218 20.96 5.67 17.71
CA HIS A 218 21.31 6.13 19.05
C HIS A 218 20.04 6.43 19.83
N TYR A 219 19.93 5.81 21.00
CA TYR A 219 18.79 5.94 21.90
C TYR A 219 19.17 6.75 23.14
N GLU A 220 18.18 7.34 23.80
CA GLU A 220 18.36 8.08 25.05
C GLU A 220 18.85 7.14 26.17
N GLU A 221 19.86 7.54 26.95
CA GLU A 221 20.46 6.67 27.98
C GLU A 221 19.44 6.30 29.08
N ASP A 222 18.68 7.30 29.55
CA ASP A 222 17.68 7.14 30.61
C ASP A 222 16.34 6.58 30.10
N ASN A 223 16.12 6.59 28.79
CA ASN A 223 14.95 6.00 28.14
C ASN A 223 15.40 5.23 26.88
N SER A 224 15.89 4.01 27.08
CA SER A 224 16.52 3.21 26.02
C SER A 224 15.59 2.83 24.85
N PHE A 225 14.31 3.21 24.86
CA PHE A 225 13.38 3.01 23.75
C PHE A 225 13.10 4.29 22.94
N LYS A 226 13.58 5.45 23.39
CA LYS A 226 13.43 6.73 22.68
C LYS A 226 14.62 6.94 21.76
N LEU A 227 14.37 6.91 20.45
CA LEU A 227 15.37 7.20 19.43
C LEU A 227 15.74 8.69 19.47
N LEU A 228 17.04 9.00 19.45
CA LEU A 228 17.53 10.39 19.39
C LEU A 228 18.03 10.72 18.00
N SER A 229 18.86 9.84 17.44
CA SER A 229 19.46 10.07 16.13
C SER A 229 19.71 8.78 15.36
N VAL A 230 19.79 8.93 14.05
CA VAL A 230 20.30 7.91 13.14
C VAL A 230 21.42 8.53 12.33
N ASN A 231 22.64 8.05 12.56
CA ASN A 231 23.79 8.41 11.73
C ASN A 231 23.75 7.53 10.49
N THR A 232 23.73 8.18 9.33
CA THR A 232 23.60 7.55 8.03
C THR A 232 24.90 7.72 7.26
N LYS A 233 25.41 6.62 6.73
CA LYS A 233 26.53 6.59 5.79
C LYS A 233 26.04 5.96 4.49
N GLU A 234 25.86 6.77 3.45
CA GLU A 234 25.54 6.31 2.10
C GLU A 234 26.81 6.23 1.27
N TYR A 235 26.94 5.19 0.43
CA TYR A 235 28.13 5.01 -0.39
C TYR A 235 27.90 4.27 -1.70
N SER A 236 28.81 4.47 -2.66
CA SER A 236 28.96 3.57 -3.81
C SER A 236 29.74 2.32 -3.41
N THR A 237 29.35 1.16 -3.94
CA THR A 237 30.05 -0.12 -3.77
C THR A 237 30.80 -0.57 -5.03
N ASP A 238 30.90 0.30 -6.06
CA ASP A 238 31.57 -0.03 -7.33
C ASP A 238 33.08 -0.30 -7.19
N ASP A 239 33.69 0.13 -6.08
CA ASP A 239 35.07 -0.21 -5.75
C ASP A 239 35.17 -0.72 -4.31
N SER A 240 36.12 -1.64 -4.09
CA SER A 240 36.45 -2.27 -2.80
C SER A 240 36.71 -1.29 -1.63
N LEU A 241 36.79 0.01 -1.93
CA LEU A 241 37.13 1.10 -1.02
C LEU A 241 35.96 2.00 -0.59
N ARG A 242 34.71 1.80 -1.07
CA ARG A 242 33.53 2.62 -0.70
C ARG A 242 33.82 4.14 -0.75
N THR A 243 34.13 4.61 -1.95
CA THR A 243 34.94 5.82 -2.19
C THR A 243 34.17 7.14 -2.21
N ASP A 244 32.85 7.10 -2.45
CA ASP A 244 31.97 8.26 -2.35
C ASP A 244 31.09 8.07 -1.13
N THR A 245 31.36 8.78 -0.04
CA THR A 245 30.63 8.61 1.23
C THR A 245 29.92 9.91 1.56
N VAL A 246 28.59 9.87 1.61
CA VAL A 246 27.78 10.94 2.20
C VAL A 246 27.43 10.54 3.63
N GLN A 247 27.81 11.38 4.59
CA GLN A 247 27.44 11.21 5.99
C GLN A 247 26.37 12.22 6.38
N ARG A 248 25.33 11.74 7.04
CA ARG A 248 24.18 12.52 7.47
C ARG A 248 23.81 12.12 8.87
N VAL A 249 23.25 13.04 9.63
CA VAL A 249 22.59 12.72 10.88
C VAL A 249 21.14 13.13 10.76
N ASN A 250 20.25 12.17 11.04
CA ASN A 250 18.84 12.43 11.21
C ASN A 250 18.56 12.53 12.71
N LEU A 251 17.95 13.63 13.14
CA LEU A 251 17.53 13.83 14.52
C LEU A 251 16.02 13.65 14.65
N TYR A 252 15.58 13.02 15.73
CA TYR A 252 14.18 12.67 15.97
C TYR A 252 13.67 13.35 17.24
N ASP A 253 12.48 13.93 17.15
CA ASP A 253 11.77 14.46 18.32
C ASP A 253 10.43 13.75 18.53
N PHE A 254 9.99 13.73 19.78
CA PHE A 254 8.79 13.05 20.21
C PHE A 254 8.00 13.90 21.20
N ASP A 255 6.68 13.80 21.15
CA ASP A 255 5.83 14.32 22.22
C ASP A 255 5.90 13.43 23.48
N ALA A 256 5.23 13.85 24.55
CA ALA A 256 5.19 13.10 25.81
C ALA A 256 4.46 11.75 25.73
N ASN A 257 3.67 11.50 24.68
CA ASN A 257 3.00 10.24 24.42
C ASN A 257 3.85 9.28 23.57
N GLY A 258 5.04 9.72 23.11
CA GLY A 258 5.93 8.94 22.27
C GLY A 258 5.59 9.01 20.78
N ASN A 259 4.78 9.97 20.34
CA ASN A 259 4.55 10.19 18.92
C ASN A 259 5.71 11.00 18.33
N GLN A 260 6.26 10.56 17.21
CA GLN A 260 7.32 11.29 16.52
C GLN A 260 6.78 12.60 15.96
N THR A 261 7.31 13.75 16.36
CA THR A 261 6.82 15.09 15.96
C THR A 261 7.68 15.74 14.90
N LEU A 262 8.97 15.39 14.86
CA LEU A 262 9.94 15.99 13.93
C LEU A 262 10.98 14.95 13.50
N VAL A 263 11.37 15.02 12.23
CA VAL A 263 12.64 14.48 11.73
C VAL A 263 13.41 15.63 11.09
N ALA A 264 14.56 15.97 11.64
CA ALA A 264 15.50 16.88 11.00
C ALA A 264 16.54 16.06 10.23
N VAL A 265 16.51 16.17 8.91
CA VAL A 265 17.39 15.46 7.98
C VAL A 265 18.63 16.31 7.72
N ASN A 266 19.78 15.65 7.54
CA ASN A 266 21.06 16.32 7.25
C ASN A 266 21.48 17.31 8.35
N ALA A 267 21.13 17.05 9.61
CA ALA A 267 21.58 17.87 10.71
C ALA A 267 23.12 17.79 10.81
N VAL A 268 23.78 18.95 10.92
CA VAL A 268 25.20 19.00 11.30
C VAL A 268 25.29 18.52 12.75
N GLU A 269 26.21 17.60 13.03
CA GLU A 269 26.39 16.80 14.28
C GLU A 269 26.32 17.56 15.62
N ASP A 270 26.27 18.91 15.61
CA ASP A 270 26.36 19.77 16.80
C ASP A 270 25.17 20.76 16.95
N SER A 271 24.07 20.56 16.22
CA SER A 271 22.89 21.43 16.35
C SER A 271 21.99 20.94 17.48
N ALA A 272 22.33 21.25 18.72
CA ALA A 272 21.55 20.94 19.94
C ALA A 272 20.17 21.64 20.02
N CYS A 273 19.61 22.07 18.90
CA CYS A 273 18.46 22.93 18.82
C CYS A 273 17.60 22.51 17.62
N LEU A 274 16.65 21.59 17.85
CA LEU A 274 15.48 21.42 16.97
C LEU A 274 14.53 22.63 17.03
N ALA A 275 14.86 23.64 17.85
CA ALA A 275 14.08 24.87 18.00
C ALA A 275 14.29 25.88 16.86
N ASP A 276 15.34 25.73 16.05
CA ASP A 276 15.60 26.54 14.85
C ASP A 276 15.87 25.62 13.66
N THR A 277 14.80 25.22 12.98
CA THR A 277 14.85 24.37 11.79
C THR A 277 15.08 25.17 10.51
N ALA A 278 15.35 26.48 10.60
CA ALA A 278 15.51 27.33 9.44
C ALA A 278 16.75 26.91 8.63
N GLY A 279 16.50 26.38 7.42
CA GLY A 279 17.55 25.87 6.53
C GLY A 279 17.83 24.37 6.64
N MET A 280 17.11 23.63 7.50
CA MET A 280 17.13 22.17 7.55
C MET A 280 16.06 21.56 6.64
N GLU A 281 16.34 20.39 6.08
CA GLU A 281 15.29 19.54 5.51
C GLU A 281 14.54 18.87 6.67
N VAL A 282 13.29 19.25 6.88
CA VAL A 282 12.49 18.73 8.00
C VAL A 282 11.21 18.05 7.53
N ARG A 283 10.89 16.98 8.24
CA ARG A 283 9.56 16.37 8.27
C ARG A 283 8.92 16.71 9.60
N GLN A 284 7.78 17.39 9.59
CA GLN A 284 6.96 17.61 10.78
C GLN A 284 5.75 16.69 10.75
N LEU A 285 5.35 16.19 11.92
CA LEU A 285 4.21 15.30 12.08
C LEU A 285 3.30 15.87 13.16
N LEU A 286 2.02 15.99 12.82
CA LEU A 286 0.99 16.48 13.72
C LEU A 286 0.11 15.31 14.17
N TRP A 287 -0.19 15.24 15.47
CA TRP A 287 -0.96 14.17 16.09
C TRP A 287 -2.17 14.74 16.84
N ASP A 288 -3.25 13.96 16.94
CA ASP A 288 -4.39 14.31 17.79
C ASP A 288 -4.25 13.74 19.21
N GLU A 289 -5.22 14.06 20.06
CA GLU A 289 -5.28 13.61 21.46
C GLU A 289 -5.43 12.10 21.63
N GLU A 290 -5.82 11.39 20.57
CA GLU A 290 -5.93 9.93 20.53
C GLU A 290 -4.69 9.27 19.89
N ASN A 291 -3.61 10.04 19.68
CA ASN A 291 -2.36 9.62 19.06
C ASN A 291 -2.51 9.13 17.61
N ARG A 292 -3.42 9.75 16.84
CA ARG A 292 -3.56 9.52 15.40
C ARG A 292 -2.88 10.62 14.61
N LEU A 293 -2.16 10.23 13.55
CA LEU A 293 -1.41 11.16 12.71
C LEU A 293 -2.36 12.04 11.89
N LEU A 294 -2.45 13.33 12.18
CA LEU A 294 -3.32 14.28 11.48
C LEU A 294 -2.71 14.82 10.18
N ALA A 295 -1.40 15.05 10.17
CA ALA A 295 -0.72 15.59 9.01
C ALA A 295 0.79 15.31 9.04
N ILE A 296 1.37 15.22 7.84
CA ILE A 296 2.83 15.26 7.63
C ILE A 296 3.12 16.48 6.77
N ASN A 297 4.10 17.28 7.16
CA ASN A 297 4.71 18.33 6.34
C ASN A 297 6.12 17.92 5.95
N ASP A 298 6.31 17.59 4.68
CA ASP A 298 7.62 17.35 4.07
C ASP A 298 8.05 18.61 3.33
N ASN A 299 8.73 19.51 4.03
CA ASN A 299 9.29 20.74 3.45
C ASN A 299 8.28 21.57 2.60
N GLY A 300 7.06 21.75 3.10
CA GLY A 300 5.97 22.48 2.46
C GLY A 300 4.98 21.60 1.67
N PHE A 301 5.27 20.32 1.49
CA PHE A 301 4.32 19.34 0.96
C PHE A 301 3.56 18.69 2.11
N VAL A 302 2.29 19.06 2.25
CA VAL A 302 1.45 18.61 3.36
C VAL A 302 0.49 17.51 2.92
N SER A 303 0.56 16.37 3.59
CA SER A 303 -0.41 15.28 3.54
C SER A 303 -1.27 15.31 4.80
N ASN A 304 -2.60 15.25 4.67
CA ASN A 304 -3.54 15.31 5.79
C ASN A 304 -4.38 14.04 5.88
N TYR A 305 -4.68 13.60 7.10
CA TYR A 305 -5.43 12.39 7.37
C TYR A 305 -6.63 12.66 8.28
N PHE A 306 -7.73 11.98 8.01
CA PHE A 306 -8.97 12.07 8.79
C PHE A 306 -9.42 10.67 9.17
N TYR A 307 -10.03 10.54 10.34
CA TYR A 307 -10.39 9.27 10.95
C TYR A 307 -11.85 9.24 11.35
N ASP A 308 -12.42 8.04 11.41
CA ASP A 308 -13.70 7.81 12.07
C ASP A 308 -13.54 7.66 13.60
N ALA A 309 -14.66 7.47 14.29
CA ALA A 309 -14.68 7.30 15.74
C ALA A 309 -14.03 6.00 16.24
N ASN A 310 -13.72 5.05 15.35
CA ASN A 310 -12.97 3.84 15.69
C ASN A 310 -11.46 4.01 15.45
N GLY A 311 -11.02 5.17 14.96
CA GLY A 311 -9.63 5.43 14.60
C GLY A 311 -9.23 4.87 13.23
N GLU A 312 -10.18 4.46 12.38
CA GLU A 312 -9.88 4.05 11.01
C GLU A 312 -9.76 5.28 10.10
N ARG A 313 -8.71 5.32 9.27
CA ARG A 313 -8.52 6.41 8.30
C ARG A 313 -9.66 6.42 7.28
N THR A 314 -10.33 7.55 7.12
CA THR A 314 -11.44 7.76 6.18
C THR A 314 -11.07 8.64 4.99
N VAL A 315 -10.13 9.57 5.15
CA VAL A 315 -9.67 10.44 4.07
C VAL A 315 -8.16 10.70 4.18
N LYS A 316 -7.45 10.62 3.05
CA LYS A 316 -6.11 11.18 2.84
C LYS A 316 -6.23 12.32 1.83
N LEU A 317 -5.67 13.48 2.13
CA LEU A 317 -5.55 14.61 1.22
C LEU A 317 -4.08 14.94 1.00
N SER A 318 -3.68 15.18 -0.25
CA SER A 318 -2.33 15.65 -0.59
C SER A 318 -2.37 16.74 -1.66
N LYS A 319 -1.32 17.54 -1.70
CA LYS A 319 -1.12 18.54 -2.76
C LYS A 319 -0.85 17.82 -4.10
N PRO A 320 -1.27 18.37 -5.25
CA PRO A 320 -0.88 17.81 -6.54
C PRO A 320 0.63 17.78 -6.74
N ASP A 321 1.15 16.67 -7.26
CA ASP A 321 2.57 16.50 -7.60
C ASP A 321 2.92 17.27 -8.88
N LEU A 322 3.06 18.60 -8.82
CA LEU A 322 3.70 19.34 -9.91
C LEU A 322 4.14 20.72 -9.44
N ALA A 323 5.41 20.84 -9.06
CA ALA A 323 6.11 22.11 -9.20
C ALA A 323 7.25 21.87 -10.19
N VAL A 324 6.99 22.15 -11.47
CA VAL A 324 8.06 22.19 -12.49
C VAL A 324 8.72 23.56 -12.41
N PHE A 325 9.98 23.55 -12.00
CA PHE A 325 10.83 24.73 -11.97
C PHE A 325 11.66 24.77 -13.25
N VAL A 326 11.55 25.86 -14.02
CA VAL A 326 12.47 26.17 -15.11
C VAL A 326 13.18 27.46 -14.74
N ASN A 327 14.52 27.43 -14.67
CA ASN A 327 15.35 28.60 -14.35
C ASN A 327 14.97 29.30 -13.03
N GLY A 328 14.63 28.54 -11.98
CA GLY A 328 14.33 29.09 -10.65
C GLY A 328 12.97 29.81 -10.54
N ALA A 329 12.17 29.84 -11.59
CA ALA A 329 10.79 30.32 -11.57
C ALA A 329 9.81 29.13 -11.62
N SER A 330 8.79 29.16 -10.76
CA SER A 330 7.66 28.24 -10.84
C SER A 330 6.90 28.55 -12.14
N THR A 331 6.80 27.57 -13.04
CA THR A 331 6.16 27.75 -14.36
C THR A 331 4.68 27.37 -14.38
N MET A 332 4.19 26.74 -13.31
CA MET A 332 2.78 26.44 -13.10
C MET A 332 2.35 27.00 -11.75
N GLU A 333 1.48 28.02 -11.77
CA GLU A 333 0.65 28.30 -10.61
C GLU A 333 -0.19 27.04 -10.35
N ASN A 334 0.18 26.28 -9.33
CA ASN A 334 -0.68 25.23 -8.81
C ASN A 334 -2.03 25.87 -8.47
N ASP A 335 -3.09 25.46 -9.15
CA ASP A 335 -4.44 25.84 -8.74
C ASP A 335 -4.69 25.20 -7.37
N SER A 336 -4.45 25.97 -6.31
CA SER A 336 -4.61 25.54 -4.91
C SER A 336 -6.06 25.15 -4.55
N SER A 337 -6.97 25.19 -5.52
CA SER A 337 -8.32 24.65 -5.42
C SER A 337 -8.47 23.17 -5.82
N VAL A 338 -7.44 22.53 -6.40
CA VAL A 338 -7.48 21.09 -6.74
C VAL A 338 -6.64 20.30 -5.73
N MET A 339 -7.31 19.51 -4.89
CA MET A 339 -6.66 18.61 -3.92
C MET A 339 -6.72 17.17 -4.43
N LYS A 340 -5.61 16.43 -4.34
CA LYS A 340 -5.65 14.98 -4.50
C LYS A 340 -6.28 14.39 -3.25
N PHE A 341 -7.25 13.49 -3.41
CA PHE A 341 -7.87 12.80 -2.29
C PHE A 341 -7.95 11.30 -2.50
N VAL A 342 -7.89 10.58 -1.38
CA VAL A 342 -8.23 9.17 -1.27
C VAL A 342 -9.26 9.05 -0.15
N GLY A 343 -10.48 8.66 -0.50
CA GLY A 343 -11.58 8.38 0.41
C GLY A 343 -11.68 6.89 0.70
N TYR A 344 -11.39 6.51 1.94
CA TYR A 344 -11.48 5.13 2.43
C TYR A 344 -12.89 4.89 2.94
N VAL A 345 -13.80 4.51 2.03
CA VAL A 345 -15.20 4.23 2.37
C VAL A 345 -15.27 3.05 3.35
N SER A 346 -14.50 2.01 3.06
CA SER A 346 -14.33 0.82 3.91
C SER A 346 -13.07 0.07 3.44
N PRO A 347 -12.63 -1.00 4.13
CA PRO A 347 -11.60 -1.88 3.59
C PRO A 347 -11.92 -2.45 2.20
N TYR A 348 -13.19 -2.43 1.79
CA TYR A 348 -13.70 -3.01 0.56
C TYR A 348 -13.78 -2.03 -0.62
N LEU A 349 -13.70 -0.72 -0.37
CA LEU A 349 -13.86 0.29 -1.41
C LEU A 349 -13.10 1.57 -1.06
N VAL A 350 -12.24 1.98 -1.99
CA VAL A 350 -11.50 3.25 -1.93
C VAL A 350 -11.88 4.09 -3.15
N VAL A 351 -12.12 5.39 -2.94
CA VAL A 351 -12.52 6.35 -3.99
C VAL A 351 -11.47 7.43 -4.10
N THR A 352 -11.18 7.89 -5.31
CA THR A 352 -10.22 8.96 -5.59
C THR A 352 -10.83 10.01 -6.52
N ASN A 353 -10.04 11.03 -6.87
CA ASN A 353 -10.45 12.10 -7.78
C ASN A 353 -11.15 11.60 -9.05
N GLY A 354 -12.11 12.39 -9.54
CA GLY A 354 -12.90 12.04 -10.72
C GLY A 354 -13.92 10.92 -10.50
N GLY A 355 -14.17 10.51 -9.26
CA GLY A 355 -15.12 9.47 -8.89
C GLY A 355 -14.62 8.06 -9.20
N ARG A 356 -13.32 7.94 -9.48
CA ARG A 356 -12.62 6.67 -9.67
C ARG A 356 -12.67 5.88 -8.36
N TYR A 357 -12.80 4.57 -8.45
CA TYR A 357 -12.75 3.71 -7.28
C TYR A 357 -11.97 2.43 -7.54
N THR A 358 -11.41 1.90 -6.46
CA THR A 358 -10.90 0.54 -6.39
C THR A 358 -11.75 -0.23 -5.39
N LYS A 359 -12.41 -1.27 -5.89
CA LYS A 359 -13.15 -2.24 -5.08
C LYS A 359 -12.25 -3.42 -4.75
N HIS A 360 -12.21 -3.82 -3.49
CA HIS A 360 -11.44 -4.95 -3.02
C HIS A 360 -12.34 -6.12 -2.63
N ILE A 361 -11.99 -7.30 -3.12
CA ILE A 361 -12.64 -8.57 -2.78
C ILE A 361 -11.71 -9.36 -1.86
N TYR A 362 -12.28 -9.94 -0.82
CA TYR A 362 -11.54 -10.65 0.23
C TYR A 362 -11.96 -12.11 0.32
N ALA A 363 -11.06 -12.98 0.77
CA ALA A 363 -11.35 -14.33 1.21
C ALA A 363 -10.81 -14.48 2.65
N GLY A 364 -11.69 -14.33 3.64
CA GLY A 364 -11.27 -14.10 5.02
C GLY A 364 -10.57 -12.74 5.14
N THR A 365 -9.34 -12.73 5.65
CA THR A 365 -8.51 -11.51 5.77
C THR A 365 -7.67 -11.22 4.53
N GLN A 366 -7.56 -12.16 3.58
CA GLN A 366 -6.73 -12.02 2.39
C GLN A 366 -7.46 -11.22 1.31
N ARG A 367 -6.84 -10.15 0.80
CA ARG A 367 -7.28 -9.49 -0.44
C ARG A 367 -6.96 -10.42 -1.62
N ILE A 368 -7.98 -10.80 -2.37
CA ILE A 368 -7.84 -11.74 -3.49
C ILE A 368 -7.95 -11.06 -4.86
N ALA A 369 -8.70 -9.95 -4.93
CA ALA A 369 -8.87 -9.22 -6.17
C ALA A 369 -9.16 -7.73 -5.92
N SER A 370 -8.79 -6.90 -6.90
CA SER A 370 -9.15 -5.49 -7.00
C SER A 370 -9.81 -5.24 -8.35
N LYS A 371 -10.93 -4.53 -8.34
CA LYS A 371 -11.68 -4.15 -9.54
C LYS A 371 -11.77 -2.63 -9.59
N LEU A 372 -11.38 -2.04 -10.72
CA LEU A 372 -11.42 -0.61 -10.92
C LEU A 372 -12.75 -0.19 -11.55
N GLY A 373 -13.23 0.98 -11.18
CA GLY A 373 -14.38 1.62 -11.80
C GLY A 373 -14.35 3.13 -11.61
N ASP A 374 -15.39 3.80 -12.08
CA ASP A 374 -15.55 5.24 -12.00
C ASP A 374 -16.99 5.61 -11.60
N ILE A 375 -17.30 6.91 -11.64
CA ILE A 375 -18.60 7.41 -11.19
C ILE A 375 -19.78 6.79 -11.96
N GLU A 376 -19.61 6.44 -13.23
CA GLU A 376 -20.67 5.86 -14.06
C GLU A 376 -21.02 4.43 -13.62
N ALA A 377 -20.09 3.73 -12.98
CA ALA A 377 -20.29 2.37 -12.51
C ALA A 377 -21.01 2.28 -11.15
N PHE A 378 -21.22 3.39 -10.40
CA PHE A 378 -21.83 3.35 -9.06
C PHE A 378 -23.35 3.10 -9.01
N GLY A 379 -24.04 2.97 -10.14
CA GLY A 379 -25.51 2.84 -10.20
C GLY A 379 -26.23 4.16 -9.89
N ALA A 380 -25.91 4.79 -8.76
CA ALA A 380 -26.27 6.14 -8.39
C ALA A 380 -25.03 6.97 -8.04
N ASP A 381 -25.05 8.26 -8.38
CA ASP A 381 -24.00 9.20 -7.96
C ASP A 381 -23.91 9.24 -6.42
N PRO A 382 -22.74 8.89 -5.82
CA PRO A 382 -22.58 8.86 -4.37
C PRO A 382 -22.90 10.18 -3.67
N ARG A 383 -22.79 11.34 -4.35
CA ARG A 383 -23.16 12.65 -3.80
C ARG A 383 -24.68 12.88 -3.74
N ARG A 384 -25.46 12.00 -4.36
CA ARG A 384 -26.92 12.07 -4.46
C ARG A 384 -27.62 10.96 -3.69
N VAL A 385 -26.85 9.99 -3.18
CA VAL A 385 -27.35 8.96 -2.26
C VAL A 385 -27.72 9.61 -0.92
N GLU A 386 -28.88 9.20 -0.39
CA GLU A 386 -29.37 9.64 0.91
C GLU A 386 -28.30 9.49 2.00
N GLN A 387 -28.07 10.55 2.77
CA GLN A 387 -27.01 10.61 3.76
C GLN A 387 -27.28 9.71 4.98
N ALA A 388 -26.21 9.25 5.62
CA ALA A 388 -26.26 8.49 6.86
C ALA A 388 -26.98 9.28 7.96
N GLY A 389 -27.89 8.63 8.67
CA GLY A 389 -28.65 9.23 9.77
C GLY A 389 -29.93 9.98 9.38
N ALA A 390 -30.22 10.17 8.09
CA ALA A 390 -31.41 10.88 7.60
C ALA A 390 -32.72 10.35 8.25
N ASP A 391 -32.81 9.04 8.47
CA ASP A 391 -33.98 8.36 9.05
C ASP A 391 -34.03 8.38 10.60
N ILE A 392 -32.98 8.85 11.27
CA ILE A 392 -32.81 8.75 12.74
C ILE A 392 -32.73 10.13 13.38
N ARG A 393 -31.92 11.04 12.82
CA ARG A 393 -31.72 12.39 13.34
C ARG A 393 -31.21 13.30 12.22
N SER A 394 -31.69 14.54 12.16
CA SER A 394 -31.15 15.53 11.22
C SER A 394 -29.67 15.79 11.55
N ILE A 395 -28.76 15.31 10.71
CA ILE A 395 -27.32 15.62 10.76
C ILE A 395 -27.05 16.74 9.76
N ASP A 396 -26.49 17.84 10.24
CA ASP A 396 -26.06 18.94 9.37
C ASP A 396 -24.67 18.63 8.80
N PHE A 397 -24.64 18.05 7.60
CA PHE A 397 -23.40 17.75 6.90
C PHE A 397 -22.70 18.99 6.33
N GLY A 398 -23.44 20.08 6.07
CA GLY A 398 -22.84 21.35 5.64
C GLY A 398 -21.97 21.95 6.75
N SER A 399 -22.48 22.00 7.99
CA SER A 399 -21.71 22.45 9.15
C SER A 399 -20.51 21.52 9.43
N LYS A 400 -20.65 20.20 9.26
CA LYS A 400 -19.53 19.26 9.40
C LYS A 400 -18.45 19.48 8.34
N TYR A 401 -18.84 19.76 7.10
CA TYR A 401 -17.93 20.07 6.01
C TYR A 401 -17.15 21.37 6.28
N ALA A 402 -17.83 22.44 6.69
CA ALA A 402 -17.18 23.68 7.08
C ALA A 402 -16.17 23.47 8.22
N ALA A 403 -16.55 22.74 9.28
CA ALA A 403 -15.65 22.43 10.40
C ALA A 403 -14.42 21.60 9.97
N GLN A 404 -14.56 20.69 9.01
CA GLN A 404 -13.42 19.95 8.47
C GLN A 404 -12.48 20.82 7.62
N ASN A 405 -13.02 21.77 6.86
CA ASN A 405 -12.21 22.75 6.13
C ASN A 405 -11.45 23.67 7.10
N ASP A 406 -12.09 24.09 8.18
CA ASP A 406 -11.44 24.88 9.25
C ASP A 406 -10.33 24.07 9.92
N SER A 407 -10.58 22.79 10.23
CA SER A 407 -9.55 21.88 10.77
C SER A 407 -8.39 21.73 9.79
N LEU A 408 -8.66 21.55 8.50
CA LEU A 408 -7.62 21.47 7.47
C LEU A 408 -6.78 22.74 7.46
N SER A 409 -7.39 23.93 7.41
CA SER A 409 -6.66 25.21 7.47
C SER A 409 -5.83 25.33 8.75
N GLY A 410 -6.40 24.99 9.90
CA GLY A 410 -5.74 25.06 11.20
C GLY A 410 -4.53 24.11 11.33
N ARG A 411 -4.49 23.00 10.58
CA ARG A 411 -3.31 22.13 10.52
C ARG A 411 -2.16 22.78 9.76
N TYR A 412 -2.45 23.45 8.64
CA TYR A 412 -1.41 24.21 7.92
C TYR A 412 -0.86 25.35 8.78
N ASP A 413 -1.70 26.02 9.58
CA ASP A 413 -1.26 27.03 10.56
C ASP A 413 -0.31 26.43 11.60
N GLN A 414 -0.68 25.29 12.19
CA GLN A 414 0.15 24.61 13.19
C GLN A 414 1.51 24.14 12.63
N LEU A 415 1.53 23.77 11.35
CA LEU A 415 2.74 23.36 10.64
C LEU A 415 3.54 24.55 10.09
N GLY A 416 3.05 25.79 10.25
CA GLY A 416 3.73 26.99 9.74
C GLY A 416 3.78 27.08 8.20
N VAL A 417 2.84 26.44 7.50
CA VAL A 417 2.80 26.42 6.03
C VAL A 417 1.86 27.50 5.50
N GLU A 418 2.42 28.53 4.86
CA GLU A 418 1.66 29.69 4.37
C GLU A 418 0.72 29.37 3.19
N ASN A 419 1.14 28.47 2.29
CA ASN A 419 0.39 28.14 1.08
C ASN A 419 -0.71 27.10 1.35
N LYS A 420 -1.78 27.54 1.99
CA LYS A 420 -2.95 26.71 2.33
C LYS A 420 -3.84 26.46 1.11
N PRO A 421 -4.58 25.34 1.07
CA PRO A 421 -5.61 25.11 0.05
C PRO A 421 -6.67 26.23 0.08
N LYS A 422 -7.14 26.65 -1.09
CA LYS A 422 -8.29 27.56 -1.18
C LYS A 422 -9.55 26.79 -0.79
N VAL A 423 -10.32 27.34 0.13
CA VAL A 423 -11.60 26.75 0.57
C VAL A 423 -12.57 26.69 -0.60
N ASN A 424 -13.17 25.52 -0.79
CA ASN A 424 -14.24 25.23 -1.73
C ASN A 424 -15.52 24.98 -0.94
N ASP A 425 -16.53 25.83 -1.11
CA ASP A 425 -17.82 25.72 -0.41
C ASP A 425 -18.84 24.85 -1.17
N ASP A 426 -18.58 24.49 -2.43
CA ASP A 426 -19.48 23.61 -3.19
C ASP A 426 -19.19 22.14 -2.87
N TYR A 427 -19.66 21.68 -1.72
CA TYR A 427 -19.58 20.27 -1.31
C TYR A 427 -20.66 19.39 -1.96
N VAL A 428 -21.69 20.00 -2.56
CA VAL A 428 -22.84 19.29 -3.15
C VAL A 428 -22.47 18.78 -4.53
N ASN A 429 -21.93 19.64 -5.41
CA ASN A 429 -21.40 19.19 -6.70
C ASN A 429 -19.94 18.80 -6.58
N GLY A 430 -19.18 19.38 -5.66
CA GLY A 430 -17.83 18.94 -5.36
C GLY A 430 -16.84 19.09 -6.50
N LYS A 431 -16.16 20.24 -6.54
CA LYS A 431 -15.02 20.47 -7.43
C LYS A 431 -13.99 19.35 -7.26
N SER A 432 -13.45 18.80 -8.35
CA SER A 432 -12.54 17.64 -8.34
C SER A 432 -13.12 16.28 -7.91
N PHE A 433 -14.40 16.18 -7.54
CA PHE A 433 -15.03 14.90 -7.23
C PHE A 433 -15.50 14.15 -8.49
N CYS A 434 -16.05 14.82 -9.50
CA CYS A 434 -16.44 14.19 -10.77
C CYS A 434 -16.34 15.14 -11.98
N CYS A 435 -16.59 14.62 -13.19
CA CYS A 435 -16.48 15.31 -14.48
C CYS A 435 -17.18 16.68 -14.56
N GLY A 436 -16.53 17.61 -15.29
CA GLY A 436 -16.99 18.99 -15.51
C GLY A 436 -15.89 20.07 -15.38
N ASP A 437 -14.75 19.75 -14.75
CA ASP A 437 -13.60 20.64 -14.70
C ASP A 437 -12.62 20.28 -15.83
N GLU A 438 -12.59 21.08 -16.91
CA GLU A 438 -11.73 20.88 -18.11
C GLU A 438 -10.23 20.71 -17.78
N LYS A 439 -9.79 21.04 -16.56
CA LYS A 439 -8.40 20.92 -16.08
C LYS A 439 -8.06 19.58 -15.39
N LEU A 440 -9.05 18.77 -15.02
CA LEU A 440 -8.81 17.48 -14.35
C LEU A 440 -8.38 16.38 -15.32
N ASP A 441 -8.78 16.45 -16.59
CA ASP A 441 -8.34 15.50 -17.62
C ASP A 441 -6.82 15.58 -17.88
N GLU A 442 -6.19 16.70 -17.52
CA GLU A 442 -4.73 16.89 -17.58
C GLU A 442 -4.02 16.48 -16.28
N MET A 443 -4.61 16.73 -15.09
CA MET A 443 -3.99 16.39 -13.79
C MET A 443 -4.25 14.95 -13.31
N ALA A 444 -5.31 14.30 -13.81
CA ALA A 444 -5.57 12.88 -13.61
C ALA A 444 -4.64 11.97 -14.44
N GLN A 445 -3.78 12.57 -15.27
CA GLN A 445 -2.61 11.93 -15.87
C GLN A 445 -1.52 11.76 -14.81
N ASN A 446 -1.77 10.89 -13.83
CA ASN A 446 -0.65 10.16 -13.28
C ASN A 446 -0.17 9.23 -14.42
N PRO A 447 1.11 9.24 -14.83
CA PRO A 447 1.60 8.35 -15.89
C PRO A 447 1.40 6.86 -15.58
N SER A 448 1.02 6.50 -14.34
CA SER A 448 0.73 5.15 -13.87
C SER A 448 -0.74 4.72 -13.92
N HIS A 449 -1.66 5.60 -14.34
CA HIS A 449 -3.07 5.26 -14.51
C HIS A 449 -3.47 5.51 -15.96
N GLU A 450 -3.11 4.57 -16.83
CA GLU A 450 -3.48 4.57 -18.24
C GLU A 450 -4.96 4.93 -18.44
N THR A 451 -5.15 5.83 -19.38
CA THR A 451 -6.38 6.39 -19.94
C THR A 451 -7.21 5.38 -20.70
N GLU A 452 -7.40 4.18 -20.17
CA GLU A 452 -8.45 3.31 -20.67
C GLU A 452 -9.74 3.75 -19.99
N LYS A 453 -10.65 4.37 -20.75
CA LYS A 453 -12.07 4.33 -20.38
C LYS A 453 -12.34 2.88 -20.03
N ALA A 454 -12.66 2.60 -18.77
CA ALA A 454 -12.85 1.23 -18.31
C ALA A 454 -13.86 0.59 -19.27
N GLU A 455 -13.40 -0.33 -20.14
CA GLU A 455 -14.33 -1.25 -20.78
C GLU A 455 -15.10 -1.86 -19.62
N PHE A 456 -16.43 -1.67 -19.63
CA PHE A 456 -17.27 -1.83 -18.45
C PHE A 456 -16.86 -3.09 -17.65
N GLU A 457 -16.21 -2.86 -16.50
CA GLU A 457 -15.77 -3.89 -15.56
C GLU A 457 -14.67 -4.88 -16.03
N GLY A 458 -13.87 -4.53 -17.05
CA GLY A 458 -12.73 -5.31 -17.55
C GLY A 458 -11.43 -5.18 -16.73
N ASN A 459 -11.30 -4.11 -15.94
CA ASN A 459 -10.13 -3.80 -15.10
C ASN A 459 -10.17 -4.56 -13.77
N LEU A 460 -9.88 -5.86 -13.84
CA LEU A 460 -9.87 -6.78 -12.70
C LEU A 460 -8.48 -7.40 -12.52
N TYR A 461 -7.96 -7.29 -11.31
CA TYR A 461 -6.61 -7.73 -10.93
C TYR A 461 -6.69 -8.71 -9.77
N PHE A 462 -5.94 -9.80 -9.85
CA PHE A 462 -5.89 -10.89 -8.87
C PHE A 462 -4.55 -10.90 -8.16
N TYR A 463 -4.59 -11.08 -6.84
CA TYR A 463 -3.41 -11.02 -5.97
C TYR A 463 -2.89 -12.41 -5.64
N HIS A 464 -1.59 -12.58 -5.80
CA HIS A 464 -0.85 -13.79 -5.44
C HIS A 464 0.17 -13.42 -4.37
N PRO A 465 -0.19 -13.52 -3.08
CA PRO A 465 0.67 -13.11 -2.00
C PRO A 465 1.73 -14.16 -1.66
N ASP A 466 2.77 -13.73 -0.96
CA ASP A 466 3.71 -14.63 -0.28
C ASP A 466 3.13 -15.21 1.03
N HIS A 467 3.99 -15.92 1.76
CA HIS A 467 3.70 -16.51 3.06
C HIS A 467 3.33 -15.53 4.18
N LEU A 468 3.65 -14.23 4.05
CA LEU A 468 3.28 -13.18 5.01
C LEU A 468 1.98 -12.47 4.61
N GLY A 469 1.46 -12.74 3.41
CA GLY A 469 0.34 -12.00 2.85
C GLY A 469 0.76 -10.75 2.08
N SER A 470 2.06 -10.52 1.89
CA SER A 470 2.56 -9.41 1.06
C SER A 470 2.25 -9.65 -0.40
N THR A 471 1.92 -8.61 -1.17
CA THR A 471 1.69 -8.75 -2.61
C THR A 471 3.01 -9.09 -3.30
N SER A 472 3.13 -10.29 -3.87
CA SER A 472 4.33 -10.67 -4.65
C SER A 472 4.08 -10.67 -6.14
N LEU A 473 2.88 -11.05 -6.57
CA LEU A 473 2.52 -11.06 -8.00
C LEU A 473 1.06 -10.63 -8.16
N VAL A 474 0.80 -9.88 -9.23
CA VAL A 474 -0.56 -9.48 -9.64
C VAL A 474 -0.79 -9.92 -11.08
N THR A 475 -1.97 -10.47 -11.36
CA THR A 475 -2.38 -10.84 -12.72
C THR A 475 -3.71 -10.20 -13.11
N ASN A 476 -3.89 -9.82 -14.37
CA ASN A 476 -5.16 -9.28 -14.86
C ASN A 476 -6.24 -10.36 -15.07
N SER A 477 -7.38 -9.95 -15.62
CA SER A 477 -8.54 -10.82 -15.96
C SER A 477 -8.23 -11.90 -16.99
N TYR A 478 -7.18 -11.73 -17.79
CA TYR A 478 -6.69 -12.71 -18.78
C TYR A 478 -5.61 -13.65 -18.21
N GLY A 479 -5.24 -13.50 -16.94
CA GLY A 479 -4.18 -14.27 -16.30
C GLY A 479 -2.75 -13.82 -16.67
N GLU A 480 -2.60 -12.68 -17.34
CA GLU A 480 -1.30 -12.08 -17.64
C GLU A 480 -0.72 -11.40 -16.41
N ILE A 481 0.60 -11.47 -16.22
CA ILE A 481 1.29 -10.81 -15.11
C ILE A 481 1.32 -9.30 -15.36
N THR A 482 0.87 -8.51 -14.38
CA THR A 482 0.90 -7.04 -14.43
C THR A 482 1.90 -6.43 -13.47
N GLN A 483 2.22 -7.12 -12.37
CA GLN A 483 3.15 -6.65 -11.36
C GLN A 483 3.88 -7.83 -10.70
N ASN A 484 5.19 -7.71 -10.48
CA ASN A 484 6.01 -8.61 -9.68
C ASN A 484 6.80 -7.78 -8.67
N ILE A 485 6.74 -8.15 -7.39
CA ILE A 485 7.39 -7.43 -6.31
C ILE A 485 8.11 -8.42 -5.39
N SER A 486 9.36 -8.13 -5.09
CA SER A 486 10.15 -8.79 -4.06
C SER A 486 10.60 -7.77 -3.02
N TYR A 487 10.74 -8.20 -1.77
CA TYR A 487 11.02 -7.33 -0.62
C TYR A 487 12.31 -7.72 0.08
N ILE A 488 12.99 -6.72 0.62
CA ILE A 488 13.96 -6.85 1.70
C ILE A 488 13.16 -7.10 3.01
N PRO A 489 13.70 -7.81 4.02
CA PRO A 489 12.90 -8.32 5.16
C PRO A 489 12.02 -7.34 5.92
N TYR A 490 12.37 -6.05 5.95
CA TYR A 490 11.62 -5.02 6.66
C TYR A 490 10.70 -4.18 5.75
N GLY A 491 10.41 -4.67 4.54
CA GLY A 491 9.38 -4.12 3.66
C GLY A 491 9.87 -3.18 2.56
N GLU A 492 11.15 -2.84 2.54
CA GLU A 492 11.76 -2.15 1.40
C GLU A 492 11.64 -3.00 0.13
N ILE A 493 11.33 -2.36 -0.99
CA ILE A 493 11.22 -3.02 -2.29
C ILE A 493 12.63 -3.39 -2.75
N PHE A 494 12.86 -4.69 -2.97
CA PHE A 494 14.10 -5.19 -3.58
C PHE A 494 14.04 -5.09 -5.10
N VAL A 495 12.97 -5.64 -5.69
CA VAL A 495 12.71 -5.60 -7.13
C VAL A 495 11.23 -5.36 -7.34
N GLU A 496 10.90 -4.40 -8.20
CA GLU A 496 9.55 -4.20 -8.71
C GLU A 496 9.59 -4.12 -10.23
N GLU A 497 8.76 -4.93 -10.88
CA GLU A 497 8.57 -4.93 -12.32
C GLU A 497 7.09 -4.84 -12.64
N THR A 498 6.73 -4.02 -13.63
CA THR A 498 5.33 -3.73 -13.96
C THR A 498 5.11 -3.79 -15.46
N SER A 499 3.87 -4.07 -15.89
CA SER A 499 3.51 -4.09 -17.30
C SER A 499 3.38 -2.70 -17.91
N GLY A 500 3.27 -1.65 -17.08
CA GLY A 500 3.08 -0.25 -17.50
C GLY A 500 1.66 0.30 -17.29
N GLY A 501 0.69 -0.54 -16.92
CA GLY A 501 -0.67 -0.13 -16.57
C GLY A 501 -0.86 0.07 -15.06
N TRP A 502 -2.10 -0.12 -14.59
CA TRP A 502 -2.44 -0.01 -13.16
C TRP A 502 -1.57 -0.90 -12.27
N GLN A 503 -1.14 -0.33 -11.14
CA GLN A 503 -0.35 -0.99 -10.11
C GLN A 503 -1.10 -0.98 -8.79
N SER A 504 -0.97 -2.05 -8.02
CA SER A 504 -1.56 -2.09 -6.69
C SER A 504 -0.75 -1.20 -5.73
N PRO A 505 -1.38 -0.26 -5.00
CA PRO A 505 -0.70 0.50 -3.96
C PRO A 505 -0.50 -0.33 -2.66
N TYR A 506 -1.00 -1.57 -2.63
CA TYR A 506 -0.91 -2.45 -1.48
C TYR A 506 0.23 -3.46 -1.64
N TYR A 507 1.29 -3.28 -0.85
CA TYR A 507 2.57 -3.97 -0.99
C TYR A 507 2.82 -4.93 0.19
N PHE A 508 3.77 -4.59 1.05
CA PHE A 508 4.21 -5.39 2.19
C PHE A 508 3.08 -5.60 3.20
N ASN A 509 2.85 -6.86 3.61
CA ASN A 509 1.72 -7.28 4.43
C ASN A 509 0.34 -6.82 3.90
N ALA A 510 0.23 -6.63 2.59
CA ALA A 510 -0.95 -6.11 1.88
C ALA A 510 -1.42 -4.72 2.39
N LYS A 511 -0.53 -3.94 3.01
CA LYS A 511 -0.77 -2.56 3.45
C LYS A 511 -0.43 -1.57 2.36
N GLU A 512 -1.13 -0.43 2.38
CA GLU A 512 -0.91 0.67 1.46
C GLU A 512 0.48 1.27 1.71
N LEU A 513 1.24 1.49 0.65
CA LEU A 513 2.44 2.33 0.68
C LEU A 513 2.01 3.75 0.30
N ASP A 514 2.09 4.67 1.27
CA ASP A 514 1.45 5.99 1.20
C ASP A 514 2.16 7.07 0.39
#